data_AF-A0A0N5BYE3-F1
#
_entry.id   AF-A0A0N5BYE3-F1
#
_cell.length_a   1.000
_cell.length_b   1.000
_cell.length_c   1.000
_cell.angle_alpha   90.00
_cell.angle_beta   90.00
_cell.angle_gamma   90.00
#
_symmetry.space_group_name_H-M   'P 1'
#
loop_
_entity.id
_entity.type
_entity.pdbx_description
1 polymer ?
#
loop_
_entity_poly.entity_id
_entity_poly.type
_entity_poly.pdbx_seq_one_letter_code
_entity_poly.pdbx_strand_id
1 'polypeptide(L)'
;MNIPNGKSNHEIVAPDYFDLETCLAEASLFESKAIYNASEDVFKILGQDIQVPKISENDDVEKAKGFEVNIPLWSAVPLARYATIYLPEYFKPEALETIKADANIIPVNEIHRYYYAIGRGFAKITDDGEARRILNHLHYLYRNRLEGLLKTSQCSAEPMTKSLVRDEKEFFDVSRNTYQELINWWRYQSKDDVRKRKCNF
;
A
#
# COMPACT_ATOMS: atom_id res chain seq x y z
N MET A 1 3.46 22.55 -46.72
CA MET A 1 2.61 23.13 -45.66
C MET A 1 2.65 22.18 -44.47
N ASN A 2 3.42 22.53 -43.45
CA ASN A 2 3.59 21.73 -42.24
C ASN A 2 2.45 22.06 -41.28
N ILE A 3 1.67 21.05 -40.90
CA ILE A 3 0.73 21.13 -39.79
C ILE A 3 1.55 20.88 -38.52
N PRO A 4 1.62 21.82 -37.55
CA PRO A 4 2.31 21.55 -36.31
C PRO A 4 1.44 20.61 -35.48
N ASN A 5 1.97 19.41 -35.19
CA ASN A 5 1.43 18.51 -34.18
C ASN A 5 1.64 19.16 -32.80
N GLY A 6 0.69 20.00 -32.39
CA GLY A 6 0.50 20.38 -31.00
C GLY A 6 -0.01 19.17 -30.21
N LYS A 7 0.89 18.23 -29.88
CA LYS A 7 0.64 17.33 -28.76
C LYS A 7 0.70 18.21 -27.52
N SER A 8 -0.46 18.52 -26.95
CA SER A 8 -0.52 19.04 -25.60
C SER A 8 0.17 18.03 -24.69
N ASN A 9 1.35 18.39 -24.18
CA ASN A 9 2.05 17.68 -23.11
C ASN A 9 1.27 17.86 -21.79
N HIS A 10 0.00 17.47 -21.77
CA HIS A 10 -0.62 17.15 -20.50
C HIS A 10 0.04 15.84 -20.09
N GLU A 11 1.10 15.96 -19.28
CA GLU A 11 1.65 14.84 -18.52
C GLU A 11 0.44 14.10 -17.94
N ILE A 12 0.27 12.85 -18.38
CA ILE A 12 -0.76 11.99 -17.82
C ILE A 12 -0.25 11.65 -16.43
N VAL A 13 -0.55 12.54 -15.50
CA VAL A 13 -0.31 12.35 -14.08
C VAL A 13 -1.00 11.06 -13.69
N ALA A 14 -0.27 10.16 -13.04
CA ALA A 14 -0.85 8.90 -12.58
C ALA A 14 -2.11 9.21 -11.74
N PRO A 15 -3.20 8.44 -11.89
CA PRO A 15 -4.45 8.71 -11.20
C PRO A 15 -4.27 8.81 -9.66
N ASP A 16 -3.27 8.11 -9.13
CA ASP A 16 -2.97 8.03 -7.72
C ASP A 16 -2.09 9.19 -7.20
N TYR A 17 -1.63 10.10 -8.08
CA TYR A 17 -0.72 11.20 -7.71
C TYR A 17 -1.32 12.15 -6.67
N PHE A 18 -2.64 12.35 -6.69
CA PHE A 18 -3.34 13.20 -5.73
C PHE A 18 -3.80 12.45 -4.47
N ASP A 19 -3.64 11.11 -4.43
CA ASP A 19 -3.91 10.35 -3.21
C ASP A 19 -2.73 10.48 -2.25
N LEU A 20 -2.87 11.43 -1.32
CA LEU A 20 -1.89 11.73 -0.28
C LEU A 20 -1.42 10.49 0.47
N GLU A 21 -2.27 9.50 0.62
CA GLU A 21 -1.96 8.33 1.43
C GLU A 21 -1.25 7.25 0.62
N THR A 22 -1.46 7.20 -0.70
CA THR A 22 -0.55 6.49 -1.59
C THR A 22 0.82 7.15 -1.58
N CYS A 23 0.91 8.49 -1.57
CA CYS A 23 2.19 9.19 -1.39
C CYS A 23 2.86 8.84 -0.05
N LEU A 24 2.10 8.75 1.05
CA LEU A 24 2.63 8.35 2.36
C LEU A 24 3.09 6.88 2.37
N ALA A 25 2.35 6.00 1.69
CA ALA A 25 2.74 4.60 1.53
C ALA A 25 4.07 4.49 0.76
N GLU A 26 4.21 5.24 -0.35
CA GLU A 26 5.43 5.22 -1.15
C GLU A 26 6.62 5.95 -0.49
N ALA A 27 6.36 6.88 0.44
CA ALA A 27 7.38 7.53 1.27
C ALA A 27 7.95 6.60 2.37
N SER A 28 7.36 5.43 2.58
CA SER A 28 7.87 4.45 3.56
C SER A 28 9.26 3.95 3.15
N LEU A 29 10.13 3.77 4.14
CA LEU A 29 11.55 3.40 3.95
C LEU A 29 11.72 1.89 3.95
N PHE A 30 12.54 1.38 3.02
CA PHE A 30 12.80 -0.06 2.87
C PHE A 30 14.29 -0.37 2.79
N GLU A 31 14.67 -1.50 3.37
CA GLU A 31 16.06 -1.99 3.34
C GLU A 31 16.54 -2.16 1.91
N SER A 32 17.72 -1.60 1.64
CA SER A 32 18.30 -1.51 0.31
C SER A 32 19.82 -1.60 0.38
N LYS A 33 20.43 -1.91 -0.76
CA LYS A 33 21.88 -1.96 -0.91
C LYS A 33 22.32 -1.03 -2.02
N ALA A 34 23.09 -0.01 -1.65
CA ALA A 34 23.69 0.92 -2.60
C ALA A 34 25.05 0.42 -3.09
N ILE A 35 25.35 0.70 -4.35
CA ILE A 35 26.67 0.47 -4.94
C ILE A 35 27.64 1.49 -4.33
N TYR A 36 28.87 1.06 -4.04
CA TYR A 36 29.89 1.93 -3.43
C TYR A 36 30.19 3.21 -4.24
N ASN A 37 30.05 3.16 -5.57
CA ASN A 37 30.27 4.31 -6.45
C ASN A 37 29.08 5.29 -6.50
N ALA A 38 28.02 5.07 -5.74
CA ALA A 38 26.90 6.00 -5.66
C ALA A 38 27.34 7.30 -4.97
N SER A 39 27.01 8.45 -5.56
CA SER A 39 27.37 9.76 -5.00
C SER A 39 26.66 9.97 -3.64
N GLU A 40 27.45 10.35 -2.63
CA GLU A 40 26.94 10.66 -1.28
C GLU A 40 25.83 11.72 -1.27
N ASP A 41 25.87 12.64 -2.24
CA ASP A 41 24.91 13.73 -2.32
C ASP A 41 23.49 13.24 -2.66
N VAL A 42 23.36 12.10 -3.34
CA VAL A 42 22.06 11.48 -3.64
C VAL A 42 21.33 11.09 -2.35
N PHE A 43 22.07 10.60 -1.35
CA PHE A 43 21.49 10.17 -0.08
C PHE A 43 21.29 11.32 0.90
N LYS A 44 22.11 12.38 0.82
CA LYS A 44 21.84 13.64 1.52
C LYS A 44 20.53 14.28 1.05
N ILE A 45 20.20 14.23 -0.24
CA ILE A 45 18.92 14.70 -0.77
C ILE A 45 17.74 13.91 -0.20
N LEU A 46 17.93 12.61 0.06
CA LEU A 46 16.94 11.76 0.72
C LEU A 46 16.83 12.01 2.24
N GLY A 47 17.62 12.95 2.78
CA GLY A 47 17.63 13.26 4.21
C GLY A 47 18.32 12.19 5.06
N GLN A 48 19.16 11.35 4.45
CA GLN A 48 19.88 10.30 5.15
C GLN A 48 21.36 10.63 5.25
N ASP A 49 21.81 10.87 6.49
CA ASP A 49 23.23 10.94 6.81
C ASP A 49 23.79 9.53 6.89
N ILE A 50 24.16 8.99 5.73
CA ILE A 50 24.82 7.70 5.63
C ILE A 50 26.30 7.91 5.94
N GLN A 51 26.78 7.31 7.03
CA GLN A 51 28.21 7.17 7.25
C GLN A 51 28.72 6.07 6.33
N VAL A 52 29.12 6.46 5.12
CA VAL A 52 29.80 5.53 4.20
C VAL A 52 31.07 5.04 4.91
N PRO A 53 31.25 3.71 5.09
CA PRO A 53 32.48 3.21 5.65
C PRO A 53 33.65 3.67 4.78
N LYS A 54 34.66 4.28 5.40
CA LYS A 54 35.89 4.72 4.70
C LYS A 54 36.67 3.48 4.26
N ILE A 55 36.32 2.93 3.09
CA ILE A 55 36.99 1.78 2.50
C ILE A 55 38.29 2.26 1.85
N SER A 56 39.39 1.54 2.11
CA SER A 56 40.70 1.78 1.49
C SER A 56 40.58 1.69 -0.04
N GLU A 57 41.22 2.60 -0.78
CA GLU A 57 41.17 2.63 -2.26
C GLU A 57 41.62 1.33 -2.93
N ASN A 58 42.29 0.42 -2.21
CA ASN A 58 42.84 -0.83 -2.73
C ASN A 58 42.00 -2.10 -2.45
N ASP A 59 40.88 -2.03 -1.72
CA ASP A 59 40.04 -3.21 -1.47
C ASP A 59 38.84 -3.26 -2.43
N ASP A 60 39.07 -3.78 -3.63
CA ASP A 60 38.03 -4.00 -4.65
C ASP A 60 36.89 -4.92 -4.16
N VAL A 61 37.19 -5.79 -3.19
CA VAL A 61 36.21 -6.70 -2.57
C VAL A 61 35.21 -5.93 -1.71
N GLU A 62 35.66 -4.91 -0.96
CA GLU A 62 34.77 -4.07 -0.14
C GLU A 62 33.99 -3.06 -0.98
N LYS A 63 34.59 -2.54 -2.06
CA LYS A 63 33.88 -1.71 -3.05
C LYS A 63 32.75 -2.48 -3.75
N ALA A 64 32.97 -3.76 -4.07
CA ALA A 64 31.93 -4.62 -4.62
C ALA A 64 30.82 -4.96 -3.60
N LYS A 65 31.14 -4.89 -2.31
CA LYS A 65 30.20 -5.23 -1.24
C LYS A 65 29.13 -4.16 -1.02
N GLY A 66 29.33 -2.91 -1.47
CA GLY A 66 28.35 -1.83 -1.31
C GLY A 66 28.05 -1.49 0.15
N PHE A 67 27.05 -0.65 0.38
CA PHE A 67 26.61 -0.28 1.73
C PHE A 67 25.09 -0.37 1.87
N GLU A 68 24.63 -0.66 3.09
CA GLU A 68 23.21 -0.80 3.42
C GLU A 68 22.57 0.57 3.67
N VAL A 69 21.39 0.78 3.07
CA VAL A 69 20.67 2.05 3.07
C VAL A 69 19.18 1.77 3.15
N ASN A 70 18.41 2.68 3.74
CA ASN A 70 16.96 2.56 3.73
C ASN A 70 16.38 3.52 2.69
N ILE A 71 15.83 3.04 1.58
CA ILE A 71 15.39 3.93 0.50
C ILE A 71 13.86 3.99 0.46
N PRO A 72 13.26 5.18 0.25
CA PRO A 72 11.82 5.29 0.01
C PRO A 72 11.39 4.58 -1.27
N LEU A 73 10.21 3.95 -1.27
CA LEU A 73 9.69 3.21 -2.42
C LEU A 73 9.49 4.07 -3.67
N TRP A 74 9.07 5.34 -3.54
CA TRP A 74 8.92 6.24 -4.71
C TRP A 74 10.25 6.46 -5.46
N SER A 75 11.38 6.36 -4.75
CA SER A 75 12.71 6.54 -5.31
C SER A 75 13.34 5.25 -5.85
N ALA A 76 12.64 4.12 -5.75
CA ALA A 76 13.09 2.81 -6.20
C ALA A 76 13.49 2.77 -7.69
N VAL A 77 12.59 3.22 -8.55
CA VAL A 77 12.78 3.22 -10.01
C VAL A 77 13.93 4.14 -10.44
N PRO A 78 13.99 5.42 -10.01
CA PRO A 78 15.09 6.30 -10.41
C PRO A 78 16.44 5.85 -9.84
N LEU A 79 16.46 5.20 -8.67
CA LEU A 79 17.69 4.74 -8.02
C LEU A 79 18.09 3.30 -8.37
N ALA A 80 17.32 2.59 -9.20
CA ALA A 80 17.59 1.19 -9.55
C ALA A 80 18.99 0.95 -10.14
N ARG A 81 19.63 1.98 -10.71
CA ARG A 81 21.01 1.92 -11.23
C ARG A 81 22.08 2.01 -10.14
N TYR A 82 21.75 2.60 -8.99
CA TYR A 82 22.68 2.93 -7.91
C TYR A 82 22.41 2.13 -6.64
N ALA A 83 21.19 1.62 -6.48
CA ALA A 83 20.79 0.83 -5.34
C ALA A 83 19.78 -0.25 -5.72
N THR A 84 19.88 -1.38 -5.04
CA THR A 84 18.94 -2.49 -5.13
C THR A 84 18.11 -2.53 -3.86
N ILE A 85 16.80 -2.36 -3.99
CA ILE A 85 15.87 -2.48 -2.86
C ILE A 85 15.59 -3.96 -2.62
N TYR A 86 15.65 -4.38 -1.35
CA TYR A 86 15.27 -5.73 -0.97
C TYR A 86 13.77 -5.84 -0.76
N LEU A 87 13.22 -6.98 -1.17
CA LEU A 87 11.84 -7.30 -0.88
C LEU A 87 11.67 -7.55 0.63
N PRO A 88 10.73 -6.87 1.31
CA PRO A 88 10.49 -7.07 2.73
C PRO A 88 10.14 -8.51 3.08
N GLU A 89 10.46 -8.92 4.31
CA GLU A 89 10.30 -10.32 4.76
C GLU A 89 8.88 -10.84 4.63
N TYR A 90 7.89 -9.98 4.85
CA TYR A 90 6.48 -10.31 4.76
C TYR A 90 5.96 -10.50 3.32
N PHE A 91 6.79 -10.29 2.30
CA PHE A 91 6.51 -10.64 0.91
C PHE A 91 7.38 -11.82 0.40
N LYS A 92 8.31 -12.33 1.21
CA LYS A 92 9.07 -13.56 0.92
C LYS A 92 8.13 -14.76 0.86
N PRO A 93 8.43 -15.80 0.06
CA PRO A 93 7.50 -16.90 -0.20
C PRO A 93 7.04 -17.61 1.09
N GLU A 94 7.94 -17.75 2.05
CA GLU A 94 7.68 -18.37 3.35
C GLU A 94 6.57 -17.66 4.13
N ALA A 95 6.66 -16.33 4.23
CA ALA A 95 5.63 -15.51 4.89
C ALA A 95 4.29 -15.58 4.14
N LEU A 96 4.33 -15.65 2.80
CA LEU A 96 3.12 -15.78 1.98
C LEU A 96 2.40 -17.12 2.22
N GLU A 97 3.12 -18.20 2.49
CA GLU A 97 2.51 -19.51 2.80
C GLU A 97 1.76 -19.47 4.13
N THR A 98 2.33 -18.82 5.15
CA THR A 98 1.64 -18.65 6.45
C THR A 98 0.34 -17.89 6.29
N ILE A 99 0.35 -16.83 5.49
CA ILE A 99 -0.84 -16.02 5.22
C ILE A 99 -1.88 -16.78 4.39
N LYS A 100 -1.44 -17.64 3.47
CA LYS A 100 -2.35 -18.52 2.71
C LYS A 100 -3.02 -19.56 3.60
N ALA A 101 -2.40 -19.97 4.70
CA ALA A 101 -2.99 -20.93 5.63
C ALA A 101 -4.21 -20.34 6.36
N ASP A 102 -4.10 -19.11 6.88
CA ASP A 102 -5.26 -18.36 7.39
C ASP A 102 -5.05 -16.84 7.29
N ALA A 103 -5.83 -16.20 6.42
CA ALA A 103 -5.77 -14.76 6.20
C ALA A 103 -6.40 -13.93 7.34
N ASN A 104 -7.22 -14.53 8.21
CA ASN A 104 -7.97 -13.82 9.26
C ASN A 104 -7.26 -13.74 10.60
N ILE A 105 -6.25 -14.60 10.82
CA ILE A 105 -5.46 -14.66 12.05
C ILE A 105 -4.37 -13.60 12.07
N ILE A 106 -3.82 -13.25 10.90
CA ILE A 106 -2.62 -12.41 10.83
C ILE A 106 -2.98 -10.92 11.02
N PRO A 107 -2.33 -10.23 11.96
CA PRO A 107 -2.52 -8.80 12.18
C PRO A 107 -1.74 -8.00 11.12
N VAL A 108 -2.32 -7.86 9.93
CA VAL A 108 -1.67 -7.17 8.79
C VAL A 108 -1.32 -5.71 9.10
N ASN A 109 -2.09 -5.05 9.97
CA ASN A 109 -1.80 -3.67 10.39
C ASN A 109 -0.56 -3.56 11.30
N GLU A 110 -0.17 -4.62 12.01
CA GLU A 110 1.09 -4.66 12.77
C GLU A 110 2.30 -4.81 11.84
N ILE A 111 2.10 -5.43 10.66
CA ILE A 111 3.13 -5.53 9.63
C ILE A 111 3.31 -4.16 8.95
N HIS A 112 2.23 -3.61 8.37
CA HIS A 112 2.25 -2.28 7.80
C HIS A 112 0.84 -1.70 7.61
N ARG A 113 0.64 -0.44 8.02
CA ARG A 113 -0.64 0.27 7.85
C ARG A 113 -1.12 0.38 6.39
N TYR A 114 -0.17 0.41 5.47
CA TYR A 114 -0.39 0.55 4.01
C TYR A 114 -0.04 -0.73 3.21
N TYR A 115 -0.22 -1.91 3.82
CA TYR A 115 0.24 -3.19 3.27
C TYR A 115 -0.09 -3.41 1.78
N TYR A 116 -1.33 -3.16 1.35
CA TYR A 116 -1.72 -3.37 -0.05
C TYR A 116 -1.10 -2.35 -1.01
N ALA A 117 -1.05 -1.07 -0.63
CA ALA A 117 -0.46 -0.02 -1.46
C ALA A 117 1.04 -0.29 -1.69
N ILE A 118 1.76 -0.67 -0.63
CA ILE A 118 3.17 -1.04 -0.72
C ILE A 118 3.37 -2.29 -1.56
N GLY A 119 2.54 -3.32 -1.37
CA GLY A 119 2.63 -4.53 -2.19
C GLY A 119 2.39 -4.26 -3.68
N ARG A 120 1.47 -3.36 -4.03
CA ARG A 120 1.29 -2.87 -5.41
C ARG A 120 2.52 -2.12 -5.90
N GLY A 121 3.14 -1.29 -5.06
CA GLY A 121 4.37 -0.58 -5.39
C GLY A 121 5.55 -1.51 -5.64
N PHE A 122 5.75 -2.52 -4.80
CA PHE A 122 6.77 -3.56 -5.01
C PHE A 122 6.53 -4.33 -6.31
N ALA A 123 5.29 -4.72 -6.59
CA ALA A 123 4.97 -5.41 -7.85
C ALA A 123 5.28 -4.59 -9.12
N LYS A 124 5.40 -3.26 -9.03
CA LYS A 124 5.82 -2.40 -10.17
C LYS A 124 7.33 -2.41 -10.41
N ILE A 125 8.14 -2.74 -9.40
CA ILE A 125 9.60 -2.65 -9.45
C ILE A 125 10.29 -4.01 -9.54
N THR A 126 9.60 -5.10 -9.22
CA THR A 126 10.14 -6.47 -9.23
C THR A 126 9.89 -7.18 -10.57
N ASP A 127 10.60 -8.28 -10.81
CA ASP A 127 10.41 -9.15 -11.99
C ASP A 127 8.96 -9.66 -12.11
N ASP A 128 8.48 -9.86 -13.34
CA ASP A 128 7.11 -10.26 -13.66
C ASP A 128 6.61 -11.48 -12.87
N GLY A 129 7.50 -12.45 -12.61
CA GLY A 129 7.17 -13.65 -11.84
C GLY A 129 6.87 -13.35 -10.36
N GLU A 130 7.71 -12.54 -9.73
CA GLU A 130 7.54 -12.14 -8.33
C GLU A 130 6.40 -11.14 -8.18
N ALA A 131 6.29 -10.18 -9.11
CA ALA A 131 5.20 -9.23 -9.19
C ALA A 131 3.84 -9.95 -9.23
N ARG A 132 3.69 -10.96 -10.10
CA ARG A 132 2.47 -11.75 -10.18
C ARG A 132 2.19 -12.51 -8.89
N ARG A 133 3.22 -13.03 -8.21
CA ARG A 133 3.08 -13.71 -6.93
C ARG A 133 2.54 -12.77 -5.85
N ILE A 134 3.12 -11.57 -5.74
CA ILE A 134 2.71 -10.53 -4.79
C ILE A 134 1.26 -10.11 -5.08
N LEU A 135 0.92 -9.82 -6.33
CA LEU A 135 -0.43 -9.38 -6.69
C LEU A 135 -1.50 -10.45 -6.42
N ASN A 136 -1.24 -11.71 -6.78
CA ASN A 136 -2.14 -12.83 -6.49
C ASN A 136 -2.36 -13.00 -4.99
N HIS A 137 -1.31 -12.80 -4.20
CA HIS A 137 -1.36 -12.86 -2.75
C HIS A 137 -2.21 -11.74 -2.16
N LEU A 138 -1.97 -10.49 -2.56
CA LEU A 138 -2.75 -9.34 -2.10
C LEU A 138 -4.25 -9.54 -2.40
N HIS A 139 -4.57 -10.04 -3.59
CA HIS A 139 -5.94 -10.37 -3.96
C HIS A 139 -6.51 -11.46 -3.06
N TYR A 140 -5.81 -12.58 -2.88
CA TYR A 140 -6.26 -13.68 -2.02
C TYR A 140 -6.57 -13.20 -0.59
N LEU A 141 -5.65 -12.44 0.01
CA LEU A 141 -5.81 -11.91 1.35
C LEU A 141 -6.99 -10.94 1.44
N TYR A 142 -7.10 -9.99 0.51
CA TYR A 142 -8.20 -9.03 0.51
C TYR A 142 -9.56 -9.71 0.35
N ARG A 143 -9.67 -10.66 -0.60
CA ARG A 143 -10.91 -11.40 -0.88
C ARG A 143 -11.41 -12.18 0.34
N ASN A 144 -10.51 -12.89 1.03
CA ASN A 144 -10.90 -13.71 2.18
C ASN A 144 -11.30 -12.87 3.39
N ARG A 145 -10.67 -11.73 3.58
CA ARG A 145 -10.98 -10.81 4.69
C ARG A 145 -12.25 -10.00 4.42
N LEU A 146 -12.56 -9.72 3.15
CA LEU A 146 -13.74 -8.95 2.73
C LEU A 146 -15.05 -9.50 3.28
N GLU A 147 -15.26 -10.82 3.23
CA GLU A 147 -16.49 -11.44 3.71
C GLU A 147 -16.66 -11.22 5.23
N GLY A 148 -15.58 -11.37 5.99
CA GLY A 148 -15.55 -11.11 7.43
C GLY A 148 -15.79 -9.63 7.75
N LEU A 149 -15.17 -8.73 7.00
CA LEU A 149 -15.36 -7.27 7.14
C LEU A 149 -16.81 -6.88 6.90
N LEU A 150 -17.42 -7.38 5.82
CA LEU A 150 -18.80 -7.05 5.46
C LEU A 150 -19.78 -7.54 6.53
N LYS A 151 -19.67 -8.81 6.93
CA LYS A 151 -20.50 -9.39 8.01
C LYS A 151 -20.39 -8.58 9.29
N THR A 152 -19.17 -8.19 9.67
CA THR A 152 -18.94 -7.44 10.91
C THR A 152 -19.48 -6.01 10.81
N SER A 153 -19.32 -5.35 9.66
CA SER A 153 -19.80 -3.98 9.44
C SER A 153 -21.32 -3.84 9.54
N GLN A 154 -22.06 -4.89 9.15
CA GLN A 154 -23.52 -4.88 9.10
C GLN A 154 -24.18 -5.47 10.36
N CYS A 155 -23.55 -6.46 11.00
CA CYS A 155 -24.16 -7.19 12.11
C CYS A 155 -23.66 -6.78 13.49
N SER A 156 -22.51 -6.09 13.61
CA SER A 156 -21.94 -5.72 14.90
C SER A 156 -22.30 -4.30 15.31
N ALA A 157 -22.84 -4.14 16.52
CA ALA A 157 -22.97 -2.83 17.16
C ALA A 157 -21.62 -2.31 17.67
N GLU A 158 -20.71 -3.21 18.03
CA GLU A 158 -19.43 -2.88 18.64
C GLU A 158 -18.44 -2.31 17.60
N PRO A 159 -17.53 -1.40 18.01
CA PRO A 159 -16.41 -0.98 17.18
C PRO A 159 -15.48 -2.18 16.92
N MET A 160 -14.98 -2.29 15.69
CA MET A 160 -14.08 -3.37 15.30
C MET A 160 -12.81 -3.32 16.17
N THR A 161 -12.55 -4.40 16.93
CA THR A 161 -11.37 -4.51 17.81
C THR A 161 -10.11 -4.96 17.07
N LYS A 162 -10.26 -5.52 15.86
CA LYS A 162 -9.14 -5.93 15.03
C LYS A 162 -8.44 -4.73 14.40
N SER A 163 -7.11 -4.78 14.43
CA SER A 163 -6.22 -3.82 13.78
C SER A 163 -6.34 -3.95 12.26
N LEU A 164 -7.19 -3.11 11.65
CA LEU A 164 -7.43 -3.08 10.19
C LEU A 164 -6.36 -2.27 9.47
N VAL A 165 -5.97 -2.74 8.29
CA VAL A 165 -5.17 -1.95 7.35
C VAL A 165 -6.02 -0.79 6.83
N ARG A 166 -5.41 0.30 6.36
CA ARG A 166 -6.14 1.48 5.86
C ARG A 166 -7.24 1.12 4.86
N ASP A 167 -6.93 0.37 3.80
CA ASP A 167 -7.89 0.01 2.75
C ASP A 167 -9.08 -0.79 3.31
N GLU A 168 -8.83 -1.67 4.28
CA GLU A 168 -9.88 -2.44 4.96
C GLU A 168 -10.74 -1.55 5.85
N LYS A 169 -10.13 -0.57 6.51
CA LYS A 169 -10.81 0.40 7.36
C LYS A 169 -11.73 1.29 6.53
N GLU A 170 -11.24 1.80 5.40
CA GLU A 170 -12.06 2.59 4.48
C GLU A 170 -13.26 1.78 3.98
N PHE A 171 -13.04 0.54 3.53
CA PHE A 171 -14.12 -0.36 3.14
C PHE A 171 -15.12 -0.60 4.29
N PHE A 172 -14.62 -0.82 5.51
CA PHE A 172 -15.44 -1.05 6.69
C PHE A 172 -16.30 0.17 7.04
N ASP A 173 -15.71 1.36 7.05
CA ASP A 173 -16.39 2.61 7.39
C ASP A 173 -17.48 2.93 6.35
N VAL A 174 -17.18 2.77 5.06
CA VAL A 174 -18.17 2.93 3.98
C VAL A 174 -19.30 1.91 4.11
N SER A 175 -18.98 0.65 4.35
CA SER A 175 -19.98 -0.42 4.51
C SER A 175 -20.88 -0.19 5.73
N ARG A 176 -20.31 0.29 6.84
CA ARG A 176 -21.05 0.60 8.06
C ARG A 176 -21.95 1.81 7.88
N ASN A 177 -21.45 2.89 7.27
CA ASN A 177 -22.21 4.11 7.03
C ASN A 177 -23.39 3.85 6.08
N THR A 178 -23.16 3.17 4.96
CA THR A 178 -24.22 2.82 4.00
C THR A 178 -25.30 1.93 4.63
N TYR A 179 -24.91 0.97 5.47
CA TYR A 179 -25.88 0.14 6.19
C TYR A 179 -26.70 0.94 7.22
N GLN A 180 -26.07 1.86 7.95
CA GLN A 180 -26.77 2.74 8.88
C GLN A 180 -27.73 3.69 8.15
N GLU A 181 -27.32 4.27 7.03
CA GLU A 181 -28.17 5.09 6.16
C GLU A 181 -29.38 4.31 5.67
N LEU A 182 -29.19 3.06 5.23
CA LEU A 182 -30.26 2.17 4.83
C LEU A 182 -31.25 1.93 5.99
N ILE A 183 -30.76 1.55 7.18
CA ILE A 183 -31.61 1.35 8.35
C ILE A 183 -32.39 2.62 8.70
N ASN A 184 -31.73 3.78 8.68
CA ASN A 184 -32.35 5.05 8.98
C ASN A 184 -33.45 5.37 7.97
N TRP A 185 -33.18 5.21 6.67
CA TRP A 185 -34.15 5.38 5.60
C TRP A 185 -35.37 4.46 5.80
N TRP A 186 -35.16 3.17 6.08
CA TRP A 186 -36.23 2.21 6.38
C TRP A 186 -37.08 2.66 7.58
N ARG A 187 -36.45 3.18 8.64
CA ARG A 187 -37.14 3.69 9.83
C ARG A 187 -37.95 4.95 9.53
N TYR A 188 -37.45 5.85 8.70
CA TYR A 188 -38.18 7.06 8.30
C TYR A 188 -39.40 6.72 7.44
N GLN A 189 -39.23 5.87 6.44
CA GLN A 189 -40.34 5.42 5.59
C GLN A 189 -41.44 4.72 6.41
N SER A 190 -41.05 3.87 7.36
CA SER A 190 -42.00 3.20 8.27
C SER A 190 -42.77 4.19 9.15
N LYS A 191 -42.13 5.27 9.62
CA LYS A 191 -42.79 6.32 10.42
C LYS A 191 -43.76 7.16 9.58
N ASP A 192 -43.40 7.46 8.33
CA ASP A 192 -44.27 8.21 7.42
C ASP A 192 -45.50 7.40 7.02
N ASP A 193 -45.37 6.08 6.82
CA ASP A 193 -46.50 5.20 6.58
C ASP A 193 -47.45 5.10 7.79
N VAL A 194 -46.90 5.05 9.02
CA VAL A 194 -47.71 5.09 10.25
C VAL A 194 -48.42 6.44 10.41
N ARG A 195 -47.76 7.56 10.08
CA ARG A 195 -48.38 8.89 10.12
C ARG A 195 -49.51 9.03 9.10
N LYS A 196 -49.31 8.58 7.86
CA LYS A 196 -50.36 8.56 6.82
C LYS A 196 -51.58 7.75 7.22
N ARG A 197 -51.38 6.60 7.90
CA ARG A 197 -52.50 5.78 8.42
C ARG A 197 -53.26 6.46 9.56
N LYS A 198 -52.60 7.28 10.40
CA LYS A 198 -53.25 8.00 11.51
C LYS A 198 -54.04 9.24 11.06
N CYS A 199 -53.71 9.84 9.92
CA CYS A 199 -54.43 11.01 9.38
C CYS A 199 -55.67 10.66 8.56
N ASN A 200 -55.91 9.38 8.27
CA ASN A 200 -57.06 8.90 7.49
C ASN A 200 -58.18 8.29 8.36
N PHE A 201 -58.20 8.59 9.67
CA PHE A 201 -59.28 8.25 10.60
C PHE A 201 -59.83 9.51 11.26
#